data_AF-A0A0G4K8Y3-F1
#
_entry.id   AF-A0A0G4K8Y3-F1
#
_cell.length_a   1.000
_cell.length_b   1.000
_cell.length_c   1.000
_cell.angle_alpha   90.00
_cell.angle_beta   90.00
_cell.angle_gamma   90.00
#
_symmetry.space_group_name_H-M   'P 1'
#
loop_
_entity.id
_entity.type
_entity.pdbx_description
1 polymer ?
#
loop_
_entity_poly.entity_id
_entity_poly.type
_entity_poly.pdbx_seq_one_letter_code
_entity_poly.pdbx_strand_id
1 'polypeptide(L)' 'MKEDVCGCFYCVSIFSYKLITDWIEDQNDLTAICPYCGIDSIIPKYYSYQLNKELLKEMREYFF' A
#
# COMPACT_ATOMS: atom_id res chain seq x y z
N MET A 1 -14.40 14.68 0.55
CA MET A 1 -12.99 14.26 0.30
C MET A 1 -12.95 12.76 0.47
N LYS A 2 -12.66 12.01 -0.60
CA LYS A 2 -12.36 10.57 -0.45
C LYS A 2 -11.18 10.45 0.51
N GLU A 3 -11.20 9.44 1.37
CA GLU A 3 -10.05 9.16 2.22
C GLU A 3 -8.90 8.68 1.34
N ASP A 4 -7.95 9.58 1.09
CA ASP A 4 -6.71 9.34 0.36
C ASP A 4 -5.74 8.52 1.23
N VAL A 5 -6.13 7.27 1.53
CA VAL A 5 -5.33 6.30 2.27
C VAL A 5 -5.00 5.07 1.43
N CYS A 6 -3.89 4.44 1.77
CA CYS A 6 -3.38 3.19 1.22
C CYS A 6 -2.83 2.32 2.36
N GLY A 7 -2.53 1.06 2.06
CA GLY A 7 -1.97 0.13 3.03
C GLY A 7 -0.79 -0.63 2.46
N CYS A 8 0.26 -0.82 3.26
CA CYS A 8 1.35 -1.73 2.95
C CYS A 8 1.04 -3.10 3.56
N PHE A 9 0.90 -4.12 2.72
CA PHE A 9 0.59 -5.47 3.20
C PHE A 9 1.82 -6.20 3.75
N TYR A 10 3.05 -5.75 3.48
CA TYR A 10 4.24 -6.29 4.13
C TYR A 10 4.32 -5.92 5.63
N CYS A 11 4.25 -4.63 5.96
CA CYS A 11 4.35 -4.16 7.35
C CYS A 11 3.00 -3.91 8.05
N VAL A 12 1.88 -4.17 7.35
CA VAL A 12 0.50 -4.04 7.87
C VAL A 12 0.17 -2.61 8.35
N SER A 13 0.74 -1.61 7.68
CA SER A 13 0.52 -0.19 7.99
C SER A 13 -0.50 0.42 7.04
N ILE A 14 -1.39 1.28 7.57
CA ILE A 14 -2.36 2.08 6.79
C ILE A 14 -2.00 3.55 6.98
N PHE A 15 -1.90 4.29 5.87
CA PHE A 15 -1.41 5.67 5.88
C PHE A 15 -1.91 6.48 4.69
N SER A 16 -1.74 7.81 4.76
CA SER A 16 -2.13 8.70 3.67
C SER A 16 -1.15 8.59 2.49
N TYR A 17 -1.66 8.65 1.25
CA TYR A 17 -0.80 8.72 0.05
C TYR A 17 0.21 9.87 0.10
N LYS A 18 -0.10 10.94 0.85
CA LYS A 18 0.80 12.10 1.00
C LYS A 18 2.15 11.77 1.64
N LEU A 19 2.27 10.61 2.28
CA LEU A 19 3.54 10.15 2.85
C LEU A 19 4.40 9.39 1.83
N ILE A 20 3.87 9.04 0.66
CA ILE A 20 4.65 8.38 -0.39
C ILE A 20 5.47 9.45 -1.12
N THR A 21 6.77 9.46 -0.86
CA THR A 21 7.72 10.35 -1.53
C THR A 21 8.53 9.64 -2.60
N ASP A 22 8.62 8.30 -2.51
CA ASP A 22 9.52 7.50 -3.30
C ASP A 22 8.73 6.54 -4.19
N TRP A 23 9.12 6.49 -5.46
CA TRP A 23 8.48 5.70 -6.50
C TRP A 23 9.55 5.03 -7.35
N ILE A 24 9.36 3.75 -7.66
CA ILE A 24 10.13 3.05 -8.69
C ILE A 24 9.45 3.33 -10.03
N GLU A 25 10.21 3.84 -10.98
CA GLU A 25 9.79 3.99 -12.36
C GLU A 25 10.23 2.74 -13.15
N ASP A 26 9.25 2.00 -13.67
CA ASP A 26 9.48 0.94 -14.66
C ASP A 26 9.01 1.43 -16.04
N GLN A 27 9.27 0.66 -17.10
CA GLN A 27 9.07 1.04 -18.50
C GLN A 27 7.67 1.58 -18.82
N ASN A 28 6.64 1.20 -18.05
CA ASN A 28 5.26 1.59 -18.32
C ASN A 28 4.51 2.20 -17.11
N ASP A 29 5.03 2.11 -15.89
CA ASP A 29 4.27 2.44 -14.68
C ASP A 29 5.15 2.88 -13.51
N LEU A 30 4.52 3.54 -12.53
CA LEU A 30 5.13 3.93 -11.26
C LEU A 30 4.66 3.01 -10.14
N THR A 31 5.60 2.48 -9.36
CA THR A 31 5.30 1.67 -8.17
C THR A 31 5.71 2.42 -6.91
N ALA A 32 4.76 2.66 -6.01
CA ALA A 32 4.99 3.38 -4.76
C ALA A 32 5.88 2.57 -3.79
N ILE A 33 6.75 3.25 -3.05
CA ILE A 33 7.51 2.67 -1.94
C ILE A 33 6.88 3.03 -0.60
N CYS A 34 6.76 2.03 0.28
CA CYS A 34 6.25 2.20 1.63
C CYS A 34 7.18 3.08 2.47
N PRO A 35 6.70 4.21 3.03
CA PRO A 35 7.53 5.14 3.80
C PRO A 35 7.97 4.57 5.16
N TYR A 36 7.38 3.46 5.60
CA TYR A 36 7.69 2.85 6.91
C TYR A 36 8.67 1.68 6.83
N CYS A 37 8.70 0.94 5.72
CA CYS A 37 9.53 -0.26 5.61
C CYS A 37 10.30 -0.38 4.29
N GLY A 38 10.16 0.58 3.37
CA GLY A 38 10.98 0.66 2.15
C GLY A 38 10.68 -0.38 1.07
N ILE A 39 9.53 -1.07 1.15
CA ILE A 39 9.10 -2.07 0.14
C ILE A 39 7.96 -1.55 -0.72
N ASP A 40 7.82 -2.11 -1.91
CA ASP A 40 6.85 -1.81 -2.97
C ASP A 40 5.51 -2.56 -2.85
N SER A 41 5.12 -2.96 -1.64
CA SER A 41 3.90 -3.75 -1.38
C SER A 41 2.72 -2.90 -0.91
N ILE A 42 2.41 -1.82 -1.63
CA ILE A 42 1.31 -0.89 -1.29
C ILE A 42 0.07 -1.19 -2.13
N ILE A 43 -1.10 -1.22 -1.48
CA ILE A 43 -2.41 -1.22 -2.15
C ILE A 43 -3.24 0.01 -1.80
N PRO A 44 -3.99 0.57 -2.76
CA PRO A 44 -4.85 1.72 -2.53
C PRO A 44 -6.08 1.37 -1.68
N LYS A 45 -6.77 2.36 -1.11
CA LYS A 45 -8.17 2.17 -0.75
C LYS A 45 -9.03 2.16 -2.02
N TYR A 46 -9.85 1.13 -2.21
CA TYR A 46 -10.76 1.02 -3.34
C TYR A 46 -12.19 0.68 -2.89
N TYR A 47 -13.18 0.78 -3.78
CA TYR A 47 -14.58 0.53 -3.42
C TYR A 47 -14.95 -0.95 -3.34
N SER A 48 -14.18 -1.83 -4.00
CA SER A 48 -14.48 -3.27 -4.09
C SER A 48 -14.00 -4.08 -2.88
N TYR A 49 -13.27 -3.46 -1.94
CA TYR A 49 -12.81 -4.09 -0.72
C TYR A 49 -12.68 -3.07 0.40
N GLN A 50 -12.72 -3.55 1.65
CA GLN A 50 -12.43 -2.73 2.80
C GLN A 50 -10.94 -2.80 3.13
N LEU A 51 -10.23 -1.67 2.98
CA LEU A 51 -8.85 -1.57 3.45
C LEU A 51 -8.83 -1.55 4.99
N ASN A 52 -8.40 -2.64 5.61
CA ASN A 52 -8.22 -2.80 7.05
C ASN A 52 -6.99 -3.67 7.34
N LYS A 53 -6.63 -3.83 8.62
CA LYS A 53 -5.43 -4.58 9.00
C LYS A 53 -5.58 -6.09 8.78
N GLU A 54 -6.79 -6.61 8.84
CA GLU A 54 -7.11 -8.02 8.59
C GLU A 54 -6.78 -8.39 7.13
N LEU A 55 -7.29 -7.62 6.16
CA LEU A 55 -6.98 -7.79 4.74
C LEU A 55 -5.46 -7.74 4.48
N LEU A 56 -4.76 -6.76 5.07
CA LEU A 56 -3.32 -6.63 4.90
C LEU A 56 -2.56 -7.82 5.47
N LYS A 57 -3.02 -8.43 6.57
CA LYS A 57 -2.42 -9.66 7.12
C LYS A 57 -2.68 -10.86 6.22
N GLU A 58 -3.89 -11.04 5.72
CA GLU A 58 -4.23 -12.13 4.79
C GLU A 58 -3.38 -12.04 3.52
N MET A 59 -3.22 -10.84 2.96
CA MET A 59 -2.32 -10.62 1.82
C MET A 59 -0.87 -10.91 2.18
N ARG A 60 -0.41 -10.49 3.36
CA ARG A 60 0.94 -10.80 3.82
C ARG A 60 1.19 -12.31 3.85
N GLU A 61 0.30 -13.06 4.49
CA GLU A 61 0.38 -14.51 4.63
C GLU A 61 0.32 -15.25 3.29
N TYR A 62 -0.37 -14.68 2.30
CA TYR A 62 -0.46 -15.26 0.96
C TYR A 62 0.77 -14.98 0.08
N PHE A 63 1.32 -13.77 0.15
CA PHE A 63 2.39 -13.30 -0.76
C PHE A 63 3.81 -13.40 -0.17
N PHE A 64 3.97 -13.57 1.15
CA PHE A 64 5.26 -13.63 1.86
C PHE A 64 5.32 -14.77 2.87
#